data_AF-A0A6L4AEL4-F1
#
_entry.id   AF-A0A6L4AEL4-F1
#
_cell.length_a   1.000
_cell.length_b   1.000
_cell.length_c   1.000
_cell.angle_alpha   90.00
_cell.angle_beta   90.00
_cell.angle_gamma   90.00
#
_symmetry.space_group_name_H-M   'P 1'
#
loop_
_entity.id
_entity.type
_entity.pdbx_description
1 polymer ?
#
loop_
_entity_poly.entity_id
_entity_poly.type
_entity_poly.pdbx_seq_one_letter_code
_entity_poly.pdbx_strand_id
1 'polypeptide(L)' 'MSVEINYDLLKSIVAAQSYPLLFATISGAHLYGFPSPDSDYDLRGVHILPLD' A
#
# COMPACT_ATOMS: atom_id res chain seq x y z
N MET A 1 8.40 -11.80 15.84
CA MET A 1 8.62 -10.35 15.76
C MET A 1 7.63 -9.84 14.73
N SER A 2 6.49 -9.31 15.16
CA SER A 2 5.53 -8.72 14.22
C SER A 2 6.16 -7.44 13.68
N VAL A 3 6.52 -7.42 12.40
CA VAL A 3 6.93 -6.19 11.73
C VAL A 3 5.70 -5.30 11.67
N GLU A 4 5.72 -4.20 12.43
CA GLU A 4 4.60 -3.30 12.56
C GLU A 4 4.45 -2.47 11.27
N ILE A 5 3.23 -2.41 10.72
CA ILE A 5 2.97 -1.66 9.50
C ILE A 5 2.93 -0.17 9.83
N ASN A 6 3.75 0.63 9.13
CA ASN A 6 3.72 2.08 9.23
C ASN A 6 2.54 2.67 8.45
N TYR A 7 1.36 2.71 9.06
CA TYR A 7 0.14 3.19 8.41
C TYR A 7 0.16 4.66 7.99
N ASP A 8 0.88 5.53 8.70
CA ASP A 8 0.90 6.96 8.37
C ASP A 8 1.71 7.24 7.11
N LEU A 9 2.85 6.56 6.95
CA LEU A 9 3.60 6.57 5.70
C LEU A 9 2.73 6.07 4.54
N LEU A 10 2.09 4.90 4.69
CA LEU A 10 1.26 4.32 3.62
C LEU A 10 0.08 5.22 3.25
N LYS A 11 -0.58 5.84 4.23
CA LYS A 11 -1.66 6.83 3.98
C LYS A 11 -1.14 8.03 3.20
N SER A 12 0.05 8.54 3.51
CA SER A 12 0.64 9.67 2.77
C SER A 12 0.92 9.30 1.30
N ILE A 13 1.44 8.09 1.04
CA ILE A 13 1.72 7.60 -0.31
C ILE A 13 0.41 7.43 -1.11
N VAL A 14 -0.61 6.83 -0.50
CA VAL A 14 -1.95 6.66 -1.09
C VAL A 14 -2.61 8.01 -1.39
N ALA A 15 -2.49 8.98 -0.49
CA ALA A 15 -3.06 10.31 -0.67
C ALA A 15 -2.36 11.15 -1.77
N ALA A 16 -1.10 10.84 -2.09
CA ALA A 16 -0.31 11.54 -3.09
C ALA A 16 -0.56 11.07 -4.54
N GLN A 17 -1.40 10.05 -4.75
CA GLN A 17 -1.66 9.51 -6.10
C GLN A 17 -2.48 10.48 -6.96
N SER A 18 -2.17 10.54 -8.26
CA SER A 18 -2.80 11.48 -9.20
C SER A 18 -4.30 11.25 -9.41
N TYR A 19 -4.77 10.02 -9.24
CA TYR A 19 -6.17 9.65 -9.39
C TYR A 19 -6.70 9.05 -8.10
N PRO A 20 -7.95 9.35 -7.71
CA PRO A 20 -8.59 8.75 -6.54
C PRO A 20 -8.50 7.22 -6.58
N LEU A 21 -8.22 6.60 -5.44
CA LEU A 21 -8.22 5.16 -5.28
C LEU A 21 -9.60 4.70 -4.78
N LEU A 22 -10.18 3.69 -5.44
CA LEU A 22 -11.35 2.99 -4.92
C LEU A 22 -10.97 2.15 -3.70
N PHE A 23 -9.81 1.50 -3.77
CA PHE A 23 -9.18 0.83 -2.64
C PHE A 23 -7.67 0.70 -2.85
N ALA A 24 -6.94 0.51 -1.75
CA ALA A 24 -5.55 0.11 -1.72
C ALA A 24 -5.35 -1.03 -0.71
N THR A 25 -4.44 -1.95 -0.99
CA THR A 25 -4.11 -3.10 -0.15
C THR A 25 -2.61 -3.35 -0.14
N ILE A 26 -2.13 -3.96 0.94
CA ILE A 26 -0.79 -4.53 1.01
C ILE A 26 -0.75 -5.84 0.20
N SER A 27 0.38 -6.08 -0.46
CA SER A 27 0.72 -7.35 -1.10
C SER A 27 2.14 -7.79 -0.70
N GLY A 28 2.74 -8.72 -1.45
CA GLY A 28 4.12 -9.17 -1.20
C GLY A 28 4.32 -9.85 0.17
N ALA A 29 5.54 -9.75 0.70
CA ALA A 29 5.94 -10.46 1.92
C ALA A 29 5.08 -10.12 3.15
N HIS A 30 4.63 -8.87 3.24
CA HIS A 30 3.74 -8.41 4.31
C HIS A 30 2.35 -9.06 4.25
N LEU A 31 1.80 -9.31 3.05
CA LEU A 31 0.53 -10.02 2.89
C LEU A 31 0.63 -11.49 3.31
N TYR A 32 1.78 -12.13 3.05
CA TYR A 32 1.98 -13.54 3.34
C TYR A 32 2.57 -13.82 4.73
N GLY A 33 2.81 -12.79 5.53
CA GLY A 33 3.25 -12.94 6.93
C GLY A 33 4.74 -13.29 7.09
N PHE A 34 5.57 -13.02 6.09
CA PHE A 34 7.03 -13.20 6.17
C PHE A 34 7.85 -11.94 5.83
N PRO A 35 7.46 -10.72 6.28
CA PRO A 35 8.32 -9.55 6.09
C PRO A 35 9.60 -9.68 6.92
N SER A 36 10.72 -9.26 6.32
CA SER A 36 12.00 -9.03 6.99
C SER A 36 12.11 -7.57 7.46
N PRO A 37 13.05 -7.24 8.38
CA PRO A 37 13.25 -5.85 8.84
C PRO A 37 13.62 -4.85 7.75
N ASP A 38 14.18 -5.32 6.64
CA ASP A 38 14.55 -4.56 5.46
C ASP A 38 13.54 -4.67 4.30
N SER A 39 12.41 -5.37 4.51
CA SER A 39 11.35 -5.45 3.51
C SER A 39 10.72 -4.08 3.25
N ASP A 40 10.49 -3.80 1.98
CA ASP A 40 9.66 -2.69 1.54
C ASP A 40 8.16 -3.03 1.62
N TYR A 41 7.32 -2.05 1.27
CA TYR A 41 5.88 -2.22 1.19
C TYR A 41 5.44 -2.32 -0.27
N ASP A 42 4.94 -3.49 -0.66
CA ASP A 42 4.23 -3.66 -1.93
C ASP A 42 2.77 -3.23 -1.79
N LEU A 43 2.37 -2.16 -2.48
CA LEU A 43 0.98 -1.72 -2.54
C LEU A 43 0.31 -2.10 -3.86
N ARG A 44 -0.95 -2.51 -3.78
CA ARG A 44 -1.84 -2.72 -4.94
C ARG A 44 -3.12 -1.95 -4.74
N GLY A 45 -3.76 -1.50 -5.81
CA GLY A 45 -5.03 -0.78 -5.70
C GLY A 45 -5.70 -0.61 -7.05
N VAL A 46 -6.89 -0.02 -7.02
CA VAL A 46 -7.65 0.33 -8.21
C VAL A 46 -7.91 1.82 -8.21
N HIS A 47 -7.48 2.50 -9.27
CA HIS A 47 -7.75 3.91 -9.48
C HIS A 47 -9.10 4.10 -10.17
N ILE A 48 -9.80 5.15 -9.77
CA ILE A 48 -10.95 5.70 -10.46
C ILE A 48 -10.42 6.68 -11.50
N LEU A 49 -10.52 6.32 -12.77
CA LEU A 49 -10.10 7.18 -13.88
C LEU A 49 -11.29 7.99 -14.43
N PRO A 50 -11.03 9.16 -15.04
CA PRO A 50 -12.03 9.88 -15.84
C PRO A 50 -12.52 9.01 -17.01
N LEU A 51 -13.72 9.33 -17.53
CA LEU A 51 -14.33 8.60 -18.66
C LEU A 51 -14.00 9.24 -20.03
N ASP A 52 -13.38 10.41 -19.97
CA ASP A 52 -13.09 11.36 -21.03
C ASP A 52 -11.76 11.08 -21.75
#